data_AF-A0A6C0J2R8-F1
#
_entry.id   AF-A0A6C0J2R8-F1
#
_cell.length_a   1.000
_cell.length_b   1.000
_cell.length_c   1.000
_cell.angle_alpha   90.00
_cell.angle_beta   90.00
_cell.angle_gamma   90.00
#
_symmetry.space_group_name_H-M   'P 1'
#
loop_
_entity.id
_entity.type
_entity.pdbx_description
1 polymer ?
#
loop_
_entity_poly.entity_id
_entity_poly.type
_entity_poly.pdbx_seq_one_letter_code
_entity_poly.pdbx_strand_id
1 'polypeptide(L)'
;MTSEDSHALQECDHRFHTNCILKWFRSKQETCPLCREPPLVKLKAPDIFHRAKTLIQKEKDGLTSDSFVKDRINVISESERIRLIHEKDLLQHKELFKNVIKPRKEDLRRQYRILRTQFKDKSSPILKQLDEMDEKEHAERRRIKKSISQEQKKKRQALRDIGLHNIETLEAARPDRVYNFGVIYNVDVL
;
A
#
# COMPACT_ATOMS: atom_id res chain seq x y z
N MET A 1 34.11 14.38 -39.43
CA MET A 1 34.18 14.99 -38.09
C MET A 1 32.77 15.48 -37.75
N THR A 2 32.01 14.72 -36.95
CA THR A 2 30.71 15.17 -36.42
C THR A 2 30.70 14.84 -34.93
N SER A 3 31.09 15.83 -34.15
CA SER A 3 31.26 15.80 -32.70
C SER A 3 30.10 16.57 -32.07
N GLU A 4 28.87 16.07 -32.13
CA GLU A 4 27.73 16.88 -31.65
C GLU A 4 26.65 16.17 -30.82
N ASP A 5 26.83 14.90 -30.43
CA ASP A 5 25.88 14.25 -29.52
C ASP A 5 26.47 14.12 -28.10
N SER A 6 26.48 15.22 -27.36
CA SER A 6 26.79 15.21 -25.92
C SER A 6 25.51 15.05 -25.09
N HIS A 7 25.50 14.08 -24.17
CA HIS A 7 24.40 13.78 -23.27
C HIS A 7 24.83 14.01 -21.82
N ALA A 8 24.00 14.72 -21.05
CA ALA A 8 24.19 14.93 -19.61
C ALA A 8 23.30 13.96 -18.82
N LEU A 9 23.87 13.32 -17.80
CA LEU A 9 23.08 12.52 -16.85
C LEU A 9 22.36 13.45 -15.88
N GLN A 10 21.02 13.39 -15.82
CA GLN A 10 20.19 14.31 -15.02
C GLN A 10 20.45 14.29 -13.51
N GLU A 11 21.07 13.23 -12.99
CA GLU A 11 21.27 13.06 -11.54
C GLU A 11 22.57 13.69 -11.04
N CYS A 12 23.60 13.76 -11.90
CA CYS A 12 24.94 14.21 -11.51
C CYS A 12 25.54 15.23 -12.48
N ASP A 13 24.78 15.65 -13.49
CA ASP A 13 25.13 16.62 -14.54
C ASP A 13 26.43 16.34 -15.33
N HIS A 14 26.98 15.14 -15.17
CA HIS A 14 28.14 14.70 -15.92
C HIS A 14 27.79 14.47 -17.39
N ARG A 15 28.62 15.06 -18.27
CA ARG A 15 28.44 15.05 -19.73
C ARG A 15 29.34 14.04 -20.40
N PHE A 16 28.77 13.28 -21.32
CA PHE A 16 29.47 12.26 -22.10
C PHE A 16 29.01 12.31 -23.55
N HIS A 17 29.80 11.76 -24.47
CA HIS A 17 29.26 11.45 -25.79
C HIS A 17 28.17 10.38 -25.66
N THR A 18 27.02 10.59 -26.31
CA THR A 18 25.86 9.69 -26.27
C THR A 18 26.28 8.24 -26.54
N ASN A 19 27.11 8.01 -27.56
CA ASN A 19 27.58 6.67 -27.90
C ASN A 19 28.50 6.05 -26.82
N CYS A 20 29.31 6.85 -26.16
CA CYS A 20 30.22 6.37 -25.11
C CYS A 20 29.42 5.97 -23.86
N ILE A 21 28.48 6.81 -23.43
CA ILE A 21 27.69 6.52 -22.23
C ILE A 21 26.68 5.38 -22.46
N LEU A 22 26.12 5.24 -23.67
CA LEU A 22 25.29 4.09 -24.03
C LEU A 22 26.08 2.77 -24.04
N LYS A 23 27.31 2.77 -24.58
CA LYS A 23 28.18 1.58 -24.53
C LYS A 23 28.49 1.19 -23.10
N TRP A 24 28.79 2.17 -22.24
CA TRP A 24 29.04 1.94 -20.82
C TRP A 24 27.88 1.22 -20.13
N PHE A 25 26.65 1.72 -20.29
CA PHE A 25 25.46 1.07 -19.71
C PHE A 25 25.18 -0.33 -20.29
N ARG A 26 25.45 -0.54 -21.60
CA ARG A 26 25.29 -1.85 -22.24
C ARG A 26 26.32 -2.89 -21.77
N SER A 27 27.47 -2.45 -21.29
CA SER A 27 28.53 -3.31 -20.74
C SER A 27 28.27 -3.76 -19.30
N LYS A 28 27.01 -3.75 -18.84
CA LYS A 28 26.57 -4.12 -17.48
C LYS A 28 27.03 -3.18 -16.36
N GLN A 29 27.48 -1.97 -16.71
CA GLN A 29 27.79 -0.95 -15.71
C GLN A 29 26.56 -0.08 -15.50
N GLU A 30 25.99 -0.07 -14.29
CA GLU A 30 24.74 0.65 -13.98
C GLU A 30 24.99 2.01 -13.32
N THR A 31 26.22 2.53 -13.34
CA THR A 31 26.59 3.74 -12.61
C THR A 31 27.31 4.75 -13.50
N CYS A 32 27.25 6.02 -13.10
CA CYS A 32 28.02 7.08 -13.75
C CYS A 32 29.53 6.76 -13.72
N PRO A 33 30.26 6.86 -14.84
CA PRO A 33 31.72 6.65 -14.85
C PRO A 33 32.51 7.59 -13.93
N LEU A 34 31.98 8.79 -13.64
CA LEU A 34 32.68 9.82 -12.87
C LEU A 34 32.36 9.76 -11.38
N CYS A 35 31.08 9.80 -11.00
CA CYS A 35 30.68 9.78 -9.58
C CYS A 35 30.28 8.41 -9.04
N ARG A 36 30.14 7.39 -9.91
CA ARG A 36 29.64 6.05 -9.56
C ARG A 36 28.23 6.02 -8.95
N GLU A 37 27.49 7.11 -9.06
CA GLU A 37 26.09 7.13 -8.67
C GLU A 37 25.24 6.45 -9.76
N PRO A 38 24.26 5.61 -9.38
CA PRO A 38 23.34 5.03 -10.34
C PRO A 38 22.45 6.13 -10.94
N PRO A 39 22.20 6.15 -12.26
CA PRO A 39 21.17 7.02 -12.80
C PRO A 39 19.83 6.58 -12.23
N LEU A 40 18.98 7.50 -11.76
CA LEU A 40 17.64 7.14 -11.36
C LEU A 40 16.88 6.73 -12.63
N VAL A 41 16.83 5.43 -12.87
CA VAL A 41 15.90 4.84 -13.82
C VAL A 41 14.51 5.02 -13.23
N LYS A 42 13.95 6.23 -13.38
CA LYS A 42 12.51 6.46 -13.27
C LYS A 42 11.85 5.91 -14.53
N LEU A 43 12.14 4.66 -14.90
CA LEU A 43 11.13 3.86 -15.58
C LEU A 43 10.06 3.66 -14.52
N LYS A 44 9.15 4.63 -14.39
CA LYS A 44 7.80 4.34 -13.96
C LYS A 44 7.28 3.39 -15.03
N ALA A 45 7.60 2.10 -14.91
CA ALA A 45 6.90 1.06 -15.62
C ALA A 45 5.43 1.48 -15.52
N PRO A 46 4.73 1.72 -16.65
CA PRO A 46 3.37 2.20 -16.58
C PRO A 46 2.66 1.29 -15.60
N ASP A 47 2.13 1.91 -14.55
CA ASP A 47 1.46 1.22 -13.46
C ASP A 47 0.49 0.21 -14.09
N ILE A 48 0.21 -0.91 -13.42
CA ILE A 48 -0.70 -1.93 -13.92
C ILE A 48 -2.01 -1.27 -14.41
N PHE A 49 -2.45 -0.23 -13.70
CA PHE A 49 -3.55 0.66 -14.08
C PHE A 49 -3.36 1.39 -15.43
N HIS A 50 -2.20 1.98 -15.66
CA HIS A 50 -1.88 2.67 -16.92
C HIS A 50 -1.78 1.70 -18.09
N ARG A 51 -1.21 0.49 -17.87
CA ARG A 51 -1.17 -0.56 -18.90
C ARG A 51 -2.57 -1.07 -19.23
N ALA A 52 -3.37 -1.36 -18.21
CA ALA A 52 -4.76 -1.79 -18.37
C ALA A 52 -5.58 -0.75 -19.15
N LYS A 53 -5.50 0.52 -18.76
CA LYS A 53 -6.20 1.62 -19.43
C LYS A 53 -5.78 1.76 -20.90
N THR A 54 -4.48 1.61 -21.18
CA THR A 54 -3.95 1.66 -22.54
C THR A 54 -4.44 0.48 -23.40
N LEU A 55 -4.52 -0.72 -22.82
CA LEU A 55 -5.02 -1.91 -23.51
C LEU A 55 -6.53 -1.80 -23.81
N ILE A 56 -7.31 -1.34 -22.83
CA ILE A 56 -8.76 -1.08 -22.99
C ILE A 56 -9.01 -0.03 -24.09
N GLN A 57 -8.21 1.03 -24.12
CA GLN A 57 -8.35 2.07 -25.16
C GLN A 57 -8.04 1.49 -26.55
N LYS A 58 -6.95 0.73 -26.69
CA LYS A 58 -6.60 0.07 -27.95
C LYS A 58 -7.63 -0.95 -28.43
N GLU A 59 -8.34 -1.62 -27.51
CA GLU A 59 -9.46 -2.49 -27.86
C GLU A 59 -10.65 -1.69 -28.40
N LYS A 60 -11.02 -0.58 -27.74
CA LYS A 60 -12.07 0.33 -28.23
C LYS A 60 -11.74 0.91 -29.60
N ASP A 61 -10.46 1.18 -29.84
CA ASP A 61 -9.97 1.68 -31.12
C ASP A 61 -9.90 0.57 -32.21
N GLY A 62 -10.26 -0.68 -31.87
CA GLY A 62 -10.24 -1.82 -32.80
C GLY A 62 -8.84 -2.31 -33.15
N LEU A 63 -7.81 -1.84 -32.45
CA LEU A 63 -6.40 -2.15 -32.72
C LEU A 63 -5.95 -3.51 -32.17
N THR A 64 -6.77 -4.17 -31.34
CA THR A 64 -6.45 -5.48 -30.76
C THR A 64 -7.57 -6.48 -31.07
N SER A 65 -7.35 -7.33 -32.08
CA SER A 65 -8.25 -8.42 -32.47
C SER A 65 -7.87 -9.77 -31.84
N ASP A 66 -6.90 -9.80 -30.92
CA ASP A 66 -6.39 -11.02 -30.32
C ASP A 66 -7.24 -11.41 -29.09
N SER A 67 -7.85 -12.59 -29.12
CA SER A 67 -8.66 -13.13 -28.01
C SER A 67 -7.88 -13.16 -26.70
N PHE A 68 -6.56 -13.38 -26.76
CA PHE A 68 -5.68 -13.35 -25.60
C PHE A 68 -5.66 -11.99 -24.89
N VAL A 69 -5.71 -10.89 -25.67
CA VAL A 69 -5.74 -9.53 -25.11
C VAL A 69 -7.07 -9.27 -24.42
N LYS A 70 -8.18 -9.71 -25.02
CA LYS A 70 -9.53 -9.61 -24.43
C LYS A 70 -9.62 -10.37 -23.11
N ASP A 71 -9.10 -11.60 -23.05
CA ASP A 71 -9.08 -12.40 -21.84
C ASP A 71 -8.30 -11.71 -20.72
N ARG A 72 -7.14 -11.11 -21.03
CA ARG A 72 -6.38 -10.32 -20.05
C ARG A 72 -7.12 -9.07 -19.59
N ILE A 73 -7.79 -8.35 -20.50
CA ILE A 73 -8.60 -7.18 -20.14
C ILE A 73 -9.73 -7.58 -19.19
N ASN A 74 -10.39 -8.71 -19.44
CA ASN A 74 -11.46 -9.23 -18.58
C ASN A 74 -10.93 -9.60 -17.18
N VAL A 75 -9.81 -10.31 -17.11
CA VAL A 75 -9.17 -10.66 -15.82
C VAL A 75 -8.81 -9.41 -15.02
N ILE A 76 -8.24 -8.40 -15.68
CA ILE A 76 -7.89 -7.14 -15.02
C ILE A 76 -9.17 -6.42 -14.53
N SER A 77 -10.18 -6.33 -15.38
CA SER A 77 -11.45 -5.66 -15.05
C SER A 77 -12.16 -6.33 -13.86
N GLU A 78 -12.19 -7.67 -13.81
CA GLU A 78 -12.79 -8.40 -12.69
C GLU A 78 -11.95 -8.25 -11.42
N SER A 79 -10.61 -8.28 -11.53
CA SER A 79 -9.74 -8.04 -10.37
C SER A 79 -9.98 -6.66 -9.75
N GLU A 80 -10.24 -5.65 -10.59
CA GLU A 80 -10.54 -4.29 -10.16
C GLU A 80 -11.92 -4.20 -9.49
N ARG A 81 -12.92 -4.89 -10.05
CA ARG A 81 -14.26 -4.98 -9.45
C ARG A 81 -14.19 -5.58 -8.05
N ILE A 82 -13.42 -6.66 -7.87
CA ILE A 82 -13.22 -7.31 -6.57
C ILE A 82 -12.51 -6.36 -5.60
N ARG A 83 -11.47 -5.64 -6.06
CA ARG A 83 -10.74 -4.64 -5.26
C ARG A 83 -11.67 -3.56 -4.71
N LEU A 84 -12.54 -3.00 -5.56
CA LEU A 84 -13.49 -1.96 -5.18
C LEU A 84 -14.54 -2.46 -4.17
N ILE A 85 -15.01 -3.71 -4.32
CA ILE A 85 -15.91 -4.34 -3.34
C ILE A 85 -15.21 -4.44 -1.98
N HIS A 86 -14.01 -4.99 -1.95
CA HIS A 86 -13.24 -5.13 -0.71
C HIS A 86 -12.93 -3.77 -0.05
N GLU A 87 -12.63 -2.74 -0.84
CA GLU A 87 -12.43 -1.38 -0.33
C GLU A 87 -13.71 -0.81 0.31
N LYS A 88 -14.85 -0.99 -0.35
CA LYS A 88 -16.15 -0.57 0.19
C LYS A 88 -16.49 -1.31 1.49
N ASP A 89 -16.29 -2.62 1.54
CA ASP A 89 -16.52 -3.42 2.74
C ASP A 89 -15.62 -2.98 3.89
N LEU A 90 -14.35 -2.66 3.59
CA LEU A 90 -13.40 -2.15 4.58
C LEU A 90 -13.84 -0.78 5.14
N LEU A 91 -14.35 0.11 4.29
CA LEU A 91 -14.88 1.40 4.71
C LEU A 91 -16.12 1.24 5.58
N GLN A 92 -17.06 0.39 5.18
CA GLN A 92 -18.25 0.07 5.98
C GLN A 92 -17.86 -0.50 7.35
N HIS A 93 -16.91 -1.43 7.39
CA HIS A 93 -16.41 -1.98 8.64
C HIS A 93 -15.75 -0.91 9.53
N LYS A 94 -14.97 0.01 8.94
CA LYS A 94 -14.36 1.13 9.67
C LYS A 94 -15.42 2.06 10.25
N GLU A 95 -16.47 2.39 9.50
CA GLU A 95 -17.57 3.22 9.99
C GLU A 95 -18.37 2.54 11.10
N LEU A 96 -18.75 1.26 10.92
CA LEU A 96 -19.41 0.47 11.96
C LEU A 96 -18.58 0.43 13.24
N PHE A 97 -17.27 0.22 13.12
CA PHE A 97 -16.39 0.22 14.27
C PHE A 97 -16.34 1.60 14.96
N LYS A 98 -16.21 2.67 14.18
CA LYS A 98 -16.09 4.05 14.70
C LYS A 98 -17.39 4.54 15.35
N ASN A 99 -18.53 4.27 14.72
CA ASN A 99 -19.81 4.89 15.08
C ASN A 99 -20.65 4.01 16.01
N VAL A 100 -20.49 2.69 15.96
CA VAL A 100 -21.32 1.74 16.75
C VAL A 100 -20.50 1.03 17.82
N ILE A 101 -19.43 0.34 17.41
CA ILE A 101 -18.70 -0.54 18.31
C ILE A 101 -17.90 0.26 19.35
N LYS A 102 -17.16 1.29 18.91
CA LYS A 102 -16.31 2.10 19.79
C LYS A 102 -17.11 2.83 20.88
N PRO A 103 -18.20 3.56 20.58
CA PRO A 103 -19.00 4.24 21.61
C PRO A 103 -19.63 3.24 22.58
N ARG A 104 -20.19 2.13 22.09
CA ARG A 104 -20.75 1.08 22.95
C ARG A 104 -19.71 0.49 23.90
N LYS A 105 -18.48 0.28 23.41
CA LYS A 105 -17.38 -0.21 24.24
C LYS A 105 -16.94 0.82 25.29
N GLU A 106 -16.92 2.10 24.93
CA GLU A 106 -16.60 3.18 25.87
C GLU A 106 -17.66 3.32 26.96
N ASP A 107 -18.94 3.17 26.61
CA ASP A 107 -20.04 3.19 27.57
C ASP A 107 -19.98 2.01 28.54
N LEU A 108 -19.75 0.79 28.03
CA LEU A 108 -19.55 -0.39 28.88
C LEU A 108 -18.37 -0.20 29.85
N ARG A 109 -17.25 0.37 29.39
CA ARG A 109 -16.11 0.71 30.26
C ARG A 109 -16.46 1.77 31.30
N ARG A 110 -17.32 2.73 30.96
CA ARG A 110 -17.81 3.74 31.90
C ARG A 110 -18.68 3.09 32.97
N GLN A 111 -19.63 2.26 32.59
CA GLN A 111 -20.50 1.51 33.51
C GLN A 111 -19.66 0.62 34.45
N TYR A 112 -18.68 -0.10 33.91
CA TYR A 112 -17.77 -0.93 34.70
C TYR A 112 -16.95 -0.11 35.71
N ARG A 113 -16.43 1.07 35.33
CA ARG A 113 -15.74 1.97 36.27
C ARG A 113 -16.65 2.42 37.41
N ILE A 114 -17.91 2.72 37.13
CA ILE A 114 -18.90 3.13 38.14
C ILE A 114 -19.15 1.98 39.10
N LEU A 115 -19.48 0.78 38.59
CA LEU A 115 -19.70 -0.42 39.40
C LEU A 115 -18.49 -0.73 40.29
N ARG A 116 -17.29 -0.71 39.71
CA ARG A 116 -16.05 -0.93 40.46
C ARG A 116 -15.83 0.09 41.57
N THR A 117 -16.27 1.33 41.39
CA THR A 117 -16.17 2.38 42.41
C THR A 117 -17.22 2.20 43.51
N GLN A 118 -18.41 1.69 43.17
CA GLN A 118 -19.49 1.41 44.12
C GLN A 118 -19.16 0.20 45.01
N PHE A 119 -18.52 -0.83 44.46
CA PHE A 119 -18.16 -2.06 45.16
C PHE A 119 -16.67 -2.09 45.53
N LYS A 120 -16.20 -1.15 46.38
CA LYS A 120 -14.78 -1.08 46.79
C LYS A 120 -14.27 -2.34 47.50
N ASP A 121 -15.16 -3.12 48.10
CA ASP A 121 -14.81 -4.41 48.70
C ASP A 121 -14.58 -5.47 47.61
N LYS A 122 -13.29 -5.77 47.38
CA LYS A 122 -12.79 -6.80 46.44
C LYS A 122 -13.25 -8.23 46.76
N SER A 123 -13.99 -8.42 47.86
CA SER A 123 -14.63 -9.68 48.24
C SER A 123 -15.91 -9.96 47.46
N SER A 124 -16.46 -9.00 46.72
CA SER A 124 -17.66 -9.21 45.88
C SER A 124 -17.41 -10.26 44.79
N PRO A 125 -18.17 -11.38 44.77
CA PRO A 125 -18.06 -12.42 43.73
C PRO A 125 -18.26 -11.87 42.31
N ILE A 126 -19.06 -10.80 42.16
CA ILE A 126 -19.38 -10.16 40.89
C ILE A 126 -18.13 -9.53 40.24
N LEU A 127 -17.27 -8.88 41.04
CA LEU A 127 -16.06 -8.26 40.50
C LEU A 127 -15.05 -9.30 40.02
N LYS A 128 -14.92 -10.43 40.71
CA LYS A 128 -14.05 -11.54 40.28
C LYS A 128 -14.51 -12.12 38.93
N GLN A 129 -15.82 -12.33 38.75
CA GLN A 129 -16.37 -12.81 37.49
C GLN A 129 -16.08 -11.84 36.33
N LEU A 130 -16.18 -10.54 36.58
CA LEU A 130 -15.88 -9.53 35.55
C LEU A 130 -14.38 -9.50 35.18
N ASP A 131 -13.48 -9.55 36.16
CA ASP A 131 -12.04 -9.62 35.90
C ASP A 131 -11.66 -10.88 35.11
N GLU A 132 -12.29 -12.02 35.42
CA GLU A 132 -12.12 -13.26 34.66
C GLU A 132 -12.64 -13.15 33.21
N MET A 133 -13.77 -12.47 32.99
CA MET A 133 -14.30 -12.22 31.66
C MET A 133 -13.37 -11.34 30.83
N ASP A 134 -12.83 -10.26 31.42
CA ASP A 134 -11.88 -9.36 30.77
C ASP A 134 -10.59 -10.10 30.38
N GLU A 135 -10.05 -10.95 31.26
CA GLU A 135 -8.86 -11.74 30.96
C GLU A 135 -9.13 -12.77 29.86
N LYS A 136 -10.30 -13.41 29.85
CA LYS A 136 -10.73 -14.33 28.76
C LYS A 136 -10.83 -13.58 27.43
N GLU A 137 -11.47 -12.41 27.40
CA GLU A 137 -11.56 -11.58 26.19
C GLU A 137 -10.16 -11.17 25.70
N HIS A 138 -9.28 -10.78 26.62
CA HIS A 138 -7.93 -10.38 26.27
C HIS A 138 -7.10 -11.56 25.73
N ALA A 139 -7.22 -12.73 26.33
CA ALA A 139 -6.60 -13.97 25.86
C ALA A 139 -7.08 -14.34 24.44
N GLU A 140 -8.36 -14.23 24.16
CA GLU A 140 -8.92 -14.53 22.84
C GLU A 140 -8.44 -13.54 21.77
N ARG A 141 -8.40 -12.24 22.08
CA ARG A 141 -7.78 -11.22 21.20
C ARG A 141 -6.32 -11.55 20.87
N ARG A 142 -5.54 -12.04 21.85
CA ARG A 142 -4.16 -12.47 21.64
C ARG A 142 -4.07 -13.69 20.72
N ARG A 143 -4.98 -14.67 20.86
CA ARG A 143 -5.06 -15.85 19.97
C ARG A 143 -5.37 -15.45 18.53
N ILE A 144 -6.41 -14.64 18.31
CA ILE A 144 -6.80 -14.16 16.97
C ILE A 144 -5.64 -13.41 16.31
N LYS A 145 -4.98 -12.49 17.03
CA LYS A 145 -3.84 -11.74 16.49
C LYS A 145 -2.67 -12.65 16.09
N LYS A 146 -2.38 -13.69 16.88
CA LYS A 146 -1.36 -14.69 16.55
C LYS A 146 -1.75 -15.49 15.30
N SER A 147 -3.00 -15.92 15.19
CA SER A 147 -3.52 -16.64 14.02
C SER A 147 -3.41 -15.81 12.74
N ILE A 148 -3.85 -14.55 12.75
CA ILE A 148 -3.73 -13.63 11.61
C ILE A 148 -2.25 -13.44 11.23
N SER A 149 -1.37 -13.23 12.22
CA SER A 149 0.05 -13.06 11.97
C SER A 149 0.69 -14.31 11.34
N GLN A 150 0.31 -15.50 11.80
CA GLN A 150 0.77 -16.76 11.21
C GLN A 150 0.27 -16.93 9.78
N GLU A 151 -0.99 -16.60 9.51
CA GLU A 151 -1.57 -16.70 8.17
C GLU A 151 -0.91 -15.73 7.18
N GLN A 152 -0.63 -14.50 7.62
CA GLN A 152 0.15 -13.53 6.84
C GLN A 152 1.57 -14.04 6.56
N LYS A 153 2.23 -14.71 7.51
CA LYS A 153 3.54 -15.33 7.29
C LYS A 153 3.48 -16.46 6.27
N LYS A 154 2.44 -17.31 6.32
CA LYS A 154 2.21 -18.37 5.33
C LYS A 154 1.97 -17.79 3.95
N LYS A 155 1.11 -16.77 3.82
CA LYS A 155 0.86 -16.08 2.54
C LYS A 155 2.15 -15.50 1.96
N ARG A 156 2.96 -14.85 2.79
CA ARG A 156 4.28 -14.34 2.41
C ARG A 156 5.24 -15.43 1.95
N GLN A 157 5.25 -16.58 2.63
CA GLN A 157 6.09 -17.70 2.24
C GLN A 157 5.63 -18.29 0.90
N ALA A 158 4.33 -18.52 0.73
CA ALA A 158 3.76 -19.00 -0.53
C ALA A 158 4.10 -18.07 -1.71
N LEU A 159 4.04 -16.74 -1.50
CA LEU A 159 4.47 -15.75 -2.51
C LEU A 159 5.96 -15.84 -2.84
N ARG A 160 6.83 -16.14 -1.86
CA ARG A 160 8.26 -16.38 -2.10
C ARG A 160 8.49 -17.64 -2.90
N ASP A 161 7.81 -18.74 -2.56
CA ASP A 161 7.98 -20.04 -3.19
C ASP A 161 7.62 -20.01 -4.69
N ILE A 162 6.67 -19.15 -5.09
CA ILE A 162 6.29 -18.92 -6.50
C ILE A 162 7.08 -17.79 -7.19
N GLY A 163 8.13 -17.25 -6.56
CA GLY A 163 8.98 -16.21 -7.15
C GLY A 163 8.40 -14.79 -7.16
N LEU A 164 7.23 -14.54 -6.55
CA LEU A 164 6.53 -13.25 -6.52
C LEU A 164 6.84 -12.38 -5.29
N HIS A 165 8.04 -12.50 -4.73
CA HIS A 165 8.45 -11.85 -3.48
C HIS A 165 8.47 -10.31 -3.51
N ASN A 166 8.46 -9.68 -4.70
CA ASN A 166 8.55 -8.22 -4.87
C ASN A 166 7.21 -7.49 -5.01
N ILE A 167 6.06 -8.19 -4.97
CA ILE A 167 4.74 -7.56 -5.19
C ILE A 167 4.18 -6.90 -3.90
N GLU A 168 4.63 -7.29 -2.71
CA GLU A 168 4.07 -6.77 -1.44
C GLU A 168 4.48 -5.33 -1.08
N THR A 169 5.43 -4.70 -1.78
CA THR A 169 5.94 -3.37 -1.39
C THR A 169 5.00 -2.20 -1.69
N LEU A 170 3.93 -2.40 -2.49
CA LEU A 170 2.99 -1.32 -2.82
C LEU A 170 1.83 -1.17 -1.82
N GLU A 171 1.48 -2.22 -1.06
CA GLU A 171 0.35 -2.16 -0.11
C GLU A 171 0.74 -1.74 1.33
N ALA A 172 2.04 -1.59 1.61
CA ALA A 172 2.53 -1.24 2.95
C ALA A 172 2.84 0.26 3.15
N ALA A 173 2.51 1.12 2.18
CA ALA A 173 2.54 2.57 2.39
C ALA A 173 1.43 2.96 3.38
N ARG A 174 1.79 3.11 4.66
CA ARG A 174 0.93 3.70 5.69
C ARG A 174 0.40 5.06 5.20
N PRO A 175 -0.92 5.35 5.30
CA PRO A 175 -1.46 6.64 4.90
C PRO A 175 -1.18 7.80 5.90
N ASP A 176 -0.30 7.62 6.90
CA ASP A 176 -0.15 8.58 8.02
C ASP A 176 0.95 9.65 7.84
N ARG A 177 1.25 10.08 6.61
CA ARG A 177 1.93 11.37 6.39
C ARG A 177 1.25 12.13 5.26
N VAL A 178 0.15 12.77 5.61
CA VAL A 178 -0.33 13.96 4.90
C VAL A 178 0.79 15.00 5.01
N TYR A 179 1.62 15.11 3.98
CA TYR A 179 2.47 16.28 3.79
C TYR A 179 1.54 17.45 3.51
N ASN A 180 1.45 18.34 4.49
CA ASN A 180 0.73 19.59 4.41
C ASN A 180 1.51 20.52 3.45
N PHE A 181 1.26 20.41 2.14
CA PHE A 181 1.66 21.45 1.20
C PHE A 181 0.64 22.57 1.32
N GLY A 182 0.94 23.53 2.19
CA GLY A 182 0.27 24.82 2.22
C GLY A 182 0.54 25.53 0.90
N VAL A 183 -0.47 25.57 0.04
CA VAL A 183 -0.47 26.41 -1.15
C VAL A 183 -1.03 27.77 -0.72
N ILE A 184 -0.13 28.72 -0.50
CA ILE A 184 -0.47 30.14 -0.39
C ILE A 184 -0.57 30.65 -1.83
N TYR A 185 -1.79 30.85 -2.33
CA TYR A 185 -1.99 31.71 -3.49
C TYR A 185 -2.20 33.13 -2.99
N ASN A 186 -1.22 34.00 -3.28
CA ASN A 186 -1.40 35.45 -3.24
C ASN A 186 -2.47 35.83 -4.26
N VAL A 187 -3.49 36.55 -3.79
CA VAL A 187 -4.41 37.28 -4.65
C VAL A 187 -3.81 38.67 -4.81
N ASP A 188 -3.08 38.89 -5.91
CA ASP A 188 -2.72 40.25 -6.32
C ASP A 188 -3.97 40.91 -6.91
N VAL A 189 -4.45 41.92 -6.19
CA VAL A 189 -5.45 42.89 -6.65
C VAL A 189 -4.69 44.01 -7.34
N LEU A 190 -4.87 44.14 -8.65
CA LEU A 190 -4.75 45.41 -9.39
C LEU A 190 -5.78 45.42 -10.52
#